data_AF-A0A7W1XD05-F1
#
_entry.id   AF-A0A7W1XD05-F1
#
_cell.length_a   1.000
_cell.length_b   1.000
_cell.length_c   1.000
_cell.angle_alpha   90.00
_cell.angle_beta   90.00
_cell.angle_gamma   90.00
#
_symmetry.space_group_name_H-M   'P 1'
#
loop_
_entity.id
_entity.type
_entity.pdbx_description
1 polymer ?
#
loop_
_entity_poly.entity_id
_entity_poly.type
_entity_poly.pdbx_seq_one_letter_code
_entity_poly.pdbx_strand_id
1 'polypeptide(L)' 'MGRRKWTAGQKMEIVLAGMAPGANISAVCREYGIVQT' A
#
# COMPACT_ATOMS: atom_id res chain seq x y z
N MET A 1 4.83 -18.33 -5.20
CA MET A 1 3.83 -17.25 -5.04
C MET A 1 4.26 -16.07 -5.90
N GLY A 2 3.53 -15.76 -6.97
CA GLY A 2 3.89 -14.63 -7.83
C GLY A 2 3.74 -13.31 -7.08
N ARG A 3 4.78 -12.46 -7.10
CA ARG A 3 4.67 -11.09 -6.58
C ARG A 3 3.54 -10.40 -7.33
N ARG A 4 2.53 -9.90 -6.60
CA ARG A 4 1.47 -9.07 -7.17
C ARG A 4 2.13 -7.89 -7.89
N LYS A 5 1.89 -7.76 -9.19
CA LYS A 5 2.37 -6.62 -9.98
C LYS A 5 1.34 -5.49 -9.82
N TRP A 6 1.82 -4.32 -9.43
CA TRP A 6 1.00 -3.12 -9.28
C TRP A 6 1.18 -2.23 -10.50
N THR A 7 0.08 -1.69 -11.02
CA THR A 7 0.12 -0.62 -12.01
C THR A 7 0.61 0.68 -11.35
N ALA A 8 0.99 1.67 -12.16
CA ALA A 8 1.38 2.98 -11.65
C ALA A 8 0.25 3.65 -10.84
N GLY A 9 -1.00 3.54 -11.32
CA GLY A 9 -2.17 4.08 -10.62
C GLY A 9 -2.38 3.44 -9.25
N GLN A 10 -2.27 2.11 -9.16
CA GLN A 10 -2.41 1.41 -7.88
C GLN A 10 -1.32 1.80 -6.88
N LYS A 11 -0.07 2.00 -7.35
CA LYS A 11 1.00 2.50 -6.48
C LYS A 11 0.68 3.90 -5.96
N MET A 12 0.12 4.75 -6.80
CA MET A 12 -0.25 6.11 -6.41
C MET A 12 -1.36 6.10 -5.36
N GLU A 13 -2.39 5.27 -5.50
CA GLU A 13 -3.44 5.09 -4.49
C GLU A 13 -2.86 4.67 -3.12
N ILE A 14 -1.98 3.67 -3.11
CA ILE A 14 -1.33 3.17 -1.90
C ILE A 14 -0.52 4.29 -1.21
N VAL A 15 0.25 5.05 -2.00
CA VAL A 15 1.06 6.16 -1.48
C VAL A 15 0.18 7.26 -0.90
N LEU A 16 -0.88 7.65 -1.61
CA LEU A 16 -1.81 8.67 -1.14
C LEU A 16 -2.53 8.25 0.15
N ALA A 17 -2.95 6.99 0.26
CA ALA A 17 -3.53 6.43 1.47
C ALA A 17 -2.55 6.48 2.66
N GLY A 18 -1.26 6.20 2.42
CA GLY A 18 -0.20 6.30 3.43
C GLY A 18 0.22 7.73 3.79
N MET A 19 -0.03 8.71 2.92
CA MET A 19 0.30 10.12 3.16
C MET A 19 -0.80 10.89 3.89
N ALA A 20 -2.00 10.33 4.03
CA ALA A 20 -3.09 10.98 4.75
C ALA A 20 -2.69 11.26 6.22
N PRO A 21 -2.99 12.45 6.77
CA PRO A 21 -2.71 12.75 8.17
C PRO A 21 -3.34 11.72 9.11
N GLY A 22 -2.53 11.12 9.99
CA GLY A 22 -2.98 10.06 10.90
C GLY A 22 -3.12 8.68 10.26
N ALA A 23 -2.65 8.49 9.03
CA ALA A 23 -2.67 7.19 8.36
C ALA A 23 -1.89 6.13 9.17
N ASN A 24 -2.53 4.99 9.39
CA ASN A 24 -1.87 3.82 9.93
C ASN A 24 -1.24 3.03 8.77
N ILE A 25 0.07 3.22 8.57
CA ILE A 25 0.81 2.57 7.48
C ILE A 25 0.68 1.05 7.53
N SER A 26 0.67 0.45 8.73
CA SER A 26 0.54 -1.00 8.87
C SER A 26 -0.85 -1.50 8.46
N ALA A 27 -1.90 -0.71 8.71
CA ALA A 27 -3.24 -1.02 8.24
C ALA A 27 -3.33 -0.93 6.70
N VAL A 28 -2.77 0.13 6.12
CA VAL A 28 -2.69 0.31 4.65
C VAL A 28 -1.92 -0.85 4.03
N CYS A 29 -0.73 -1.20 4.53
CA CYS A 29 0.03 -2.34 4.03
C CYS A 29 -0.75 -3.66 4.13
N ARG A 30 -1.52 -3.88 5.19
CA ARG A 30 -2.35 -5.09 5.35
C ARG A 30 -3.49 -5.15 4.33
N GLU A 31 -4.16 -4.04 4.08
CA GLU A 31 -5.24 -3.92 3.10
C GLU A 31 -4.74 -4.25 1.68
N TYR A 32 -3.56 -3.74 1.32
CA TYR A 32 -2.96 -4.00 0.02
C TYR A 32 -2.12 -5.29 -0.05
N GLY A 33 -1.98 -6.04 1.05
CA GLY A 33 -1.17 -7.26 1.12
C GLY A 33 0.33 -7.02 0.90
N ILE A 34 0.82 -5.84 1.32
CA ILE A 34 2.22 -5.45 1.28
C ILE A 34 2.92 -6.01 2.52
N VAL A 35 3.96 -6.80 2.29
CA VAL A 35 4.81 -7.30 3.38
C VAL A 35 5.70 -6.16 3.87
N GLN A 36 5.57 -5.80 5.13
CA GLN A 36 6.48 -4.89 5.82
C GLN A 36 7.64 -5.72 6.38
N THR A 37 8.87 -5.42 5.97
CA THR A 37 10.11 -6.07 6.42
C THR A 37 11.03 -5.06 7.05
#